data_AF-A0A7S3VXV2-F1
#
_entry.id   AF-A0A7S3VXV2-F1
#
_cell.length_a   1.000
_cell.length_b   1.000
_cell.length_c   1.000
_cell.angle_alpha   90.00
_cell.angle_beta   90.00
_cell.angle_gamma   90.00
#
_symmetry.space_group_name_H-M   'P 1'
#
loop_
_entity.id
_entity.type
_entity.pdbx_description
1 polymer ?
#
loop_
_entity_poly.entity_id
_entity_poly.type
_entity_poly.pdbx_seq_one_letter_code
_entity_poly.pdbx_strand_id
1 'polypeptide(L)'
;NYSVANIGEFAVAAIFEDTYSFAARSKTFVACAFSADAPSRCPSASTATNHRTVAALTIGVLGYGRIGVQVAQRMAALGADVIATKRSGPFAPAPPGLRWLSDNNDELLREA
;
A
#
# COMPACT_ATOMS: atom_id res chain seq x y z
N ASN A 1 -1.44 -6.56 21.66
CA ASN A 1 -1.79 -6.87 20.26
C ASN A 1 -2.45 -5.72 19.52
N TYR A 2 -3.31 -4.91 20.15
CA TYR A 2 -3.96 -3.74 19.52
C TYR A 2 -3.01 -2.78 18.79
N SER A 3 -1.88 -2.40 19.39
CA SER A 3 -0.93 -1.45 18.77
C SER A 3 -0.34 -1.95 17.44
N VAL A 4 -0.09 -3.25 17.27
CA VAL A 4 0.48 -3.81 16.03
C VAL A 4 -0.53 -3.73 14.89
N ALA A 5 -1.80 -4.08 15.16
CA ALA A 5 -2.87 -4.01 14.17
C ALA A 5 -3.10 -2.56 13.73
N ASN A 6 -3.17 -1.62 14.68
CA ASN A 6 -3.36 -0.19 14.40
C ASN A 6 -2.23 0.38 13.54
N ILE A 7 -0.97 0.02 13.81
CA ILE A 7 0.16 0.49 12.99
C ILE A 7 0.11 -0.14 11.59
N GLY A 8 -0.23 -1.42 11.49
CA GLY A 8 -0.41 -2.08 10.19
C GLY A 8 -1.52 -1.42 9.36
N GLU A 9 -2.64 -1.09 9.99
CA GLU A 9 -3.76 -0.38 9.34
C GLU A 9 -3.38 1.05 8.95
N PHE A 10 -2.67 1.77 9.82
CA PHE A 10 -2.16 3.09 9.49
C PHE A 10 -1.23 3.05 8.26
N ALA A 11 -0.33 2.06 8.19
CA ALA A 11 0.55 1.89 7.04
C ALA A 11 -0.25 1.60 5.75
N VAL A 12 -1.27 0.74 5.81
CA VAL A 12 -2.17 0.52 4.66
C VAL A 12 -2.91 1.79 4.28
N ALA A 13 -3.44 2.55 5.23
CA ALA A 13 -4.10 3.83 4.96
C ALA A 13 -3.15 4.84 4.29
N ALA A 14 -1.89 4.89 4.70
CA ALA A 14 -0.88 5.74 4.07
C ALA A 14 -0.60 5.32 2.62
N ILE A 15 -0.53 4.01 2.33
CA ILE A 15 -0.39 3.51 0.94
C ILE A 15 -1.60 3.92 0.10
N PHE A 16 -2.81 3.86 0.67
CA PHE A 16 -4.02 4.29 -0.02
C PHE A 16 -3.99 5.80 -0.31
N GLU A 17 -3.57 6.63 0.64
CA GLU A 17 -3.43 8.07 0.39
C GLU A 17 -2.40 8.36 -0.70
N ASP A 18 -1.25 7.67 -0.71
CA ASP A 18 -0.25 7.84 -1.77
C ASP A 18 -0.76 7.36 -3.14
N THR A 19 -1.52 6.26 -3.17
CA THR A 19 -2.00 5.66 -4.42
C THR A 19 -3.17 6.43 -5.02
N TYR A 20 -4.13 6.85 -4.17
CA TYR A 20 -5.40 7.41 -4.58
C TYR A 20 -5.51 8.92 -4.32
N SER A 21 -4.63 9.52 -3.51
CA SER A 21 -4.68 10.94 -3.12
C SER A 21 -6.06 11.37 -2.61
N PHE A 22 -6.63 10.60 -1.68
CA PHE A 22 -8.01 10.80 -1.25
C PHE A 22 -8.26 12.18 -0.67
N ALA A 23 -7.31 12.74 0.09
CA ALA A 23 -7.47 14.07 0.66
C ALA A 23 -7.62 15.13 -0.45
N ALA A 24 -6.73 15.10 -1.44
CA ALA A 24 -6.78 16.02 -2.58
C ALA A 24 -8.07 15.83 -3.40
N ARG A 25 -8.44 14.58 -3.68
CA ARG A 25 -9.63 14.26 -4.48
C ARG A 25 -10.93 14.59 -3.76
N SER A 26 -11.00 14.39 -2.44
CA SER A 26 -12.14 14.78 -1.63
C SER A 26 -12.35 16.30 -1.68
N LYS A 27 -11.26 17.08 -1.55
CA LYS A 27 -11.32 18.54 -1.69
C LYS A 27 -11.81 18.96 -3.07
N THR A 28 -11.30 18.34 -4.13
CA THR A 28 -11.77 18.60 -5.50
C THR A 28 -13.24 18.23 -5.66
N PHE A 29 -13.66 17.07 -5.16
CA PHE A 29 -15.05 16.61 -5.23
C PHE A 29 -15.99 17.60 -4.56
N VAL A 30 -15.69 18.03 -3.32
CA VAL A 30 -16.54 18.99 -2.60
C VAL A 30 -16.62 20.33 -3.35
N ALA A 31 -15.49 20.85 -3.83
CA ALA A 31 -15.47 22.08 -4.60
C ALA A 31 -16.26 21.97 -5.91
N CYS A 32 -16.15 20.83 -6.60
CA CYS A 32 -16.76 20.60 -7.91
C CYS A 32 -18.21 20.12 -7.87
N ALA A 33 -18.70 19.69 -6.70
CA ALA A 33 -20.09 19.27 -6.53
C ALA A 33 -20.97 20.36 -5.90
N PHE A 34 -20.40 21.20 -5.03
CA PHE A 34 -21.21 22.07 -4.16
C PHE A 34 -20.83 23.56 -4.19
N SER A 35 -19.82 24.00 -4.94
CA SER A 35 -19.50 25.43 -5.05
C SER A 35 -20.44 26.18 -6.00
N ALA A 36 -20.61 27.49 -5.81
CA ALA A 36 -21.51 28.31 -6.62
C ALA A 36 -21.20 28.30 -8.13
N ASP A 37 -19.93 28.09 -8.49
CA ASP A 37 -19.44 28.07 -9.88
C ASP A 37 -19.26 26.64 -10.44
N ALA A 38 -19.57 25.61 -9.65
CA ALA A 38 -19.52 24.22 -10.10
C ALA A 38 -20.63 23.92 -11.13
N PRO A 39 -20.37 23.12 -12.18
CA PRO A 39 -19.12 22.41 -12.50
C PRO A 39 -18.26 23.13 -13.57
N SER A 40 -18.55 24.38 -13.91
CA SER A 40 -17.97 25.06 -15.09
C SER A 40 -16.43 25.17 -15.11
N ARG A 41 -15.78 25.06 -13.94
CA ARG A 41 -14.32 25.12 -13.77
C ARG A 41 -13.68 23.78 -13.44
N CYS A 42 -14.42 22.67 -13.51
CA CYS A 42 -13.98 21.38 -13.00
C CYS A 42 -13.50 20.42 -14.10
N PRO A 43 -12.45 19.62 -13.84
CA PRO A 43 -12.01 18.59 -14.77
C PRO A 43 -13.09 17.51 -14.93
N SER A 44 -13.08 16.85 -16.08
CA SER A 44 -14.02 15.75 -16.37
C SER A 44 -13.89 14.60 -15.37
N ALA A 45 -14.98 13.89 -15.10
CA ALA A 45 -15.01 12.77 -14.16
C ALA A 45 -13.98 11.67 -14.49
N SER A 46 -13.67 11.44 -15.76
CA SER A 46 -12.64 10.49 -16.19
C SER A 46 -11.22 10.92 -15.81
N THR A 47 -10.94 12.21 -15.79
CA THR A 47 -9.68 12.74 -15.25
C THR A 47 -9.60 12.51 -13.74
N ALA A 48 -10.73 12.67 -13.04
CA ALA A 48 -10.82 12.43 -11.61
C ALA A 48 -10.70 10.94 -11.23
N THR A 49 -11.09 10.00 -12.10
CA THR A 49 -10.94 8.55 -11.86
C THR A 49 -9.64 7.95 -12.41
N ASN A 50 -8.81 8.75 -13.08
CA ASN A 50 -7.48 8.28 -13.52
C ASN A 50 -6.55 8.18 -12.31
N HIS A 51 -6.48 7.00 -11.69
CA HIS A 51 -5.56 6.68 -10.61
C HIS A 51 -4.94 5.31 -10.81
N ARG A 52 -3.75 5.10 -10.23
CA ARG A 52 -3.23 3.74 -10.05
C ARG A 52 -4.14 2.99 -9.08
N THR A 53 -4.19 1.67 -9.20
CA THR A 53 -4.90 0.81 -8.26
C THR A 53 -3.90 0.04 -7.43
N VAL A 54 -4.21 -0.20 -6.16
CA VAL A 54 -3.35 -0.98 -5.26
C VAL A 54 -3.04 -2.36 -5.84
N ALA A 55 -4.02 -3.00 -6.49
CA ALA A 55 -3.85 -4.31 -7.12
C ALA A 55 -2.82 -4.31 -8.27
N ALA A 56 -2.51 -3.15 -8.85
CA ALA A 56 -1.50 -3.01 -9.90
C ALA A 56 -0.09 -2.70 -9.36
N LEU A 57 0.09 -2.62 -8.04
CA LEU A 57 1.35 -2.26 -7.41
C LEU A 57 2.12 -3.50 -6.96
N THR A 58 3.45 -3.40 -7.00
CA THR A 58 4.35 -4.25 -6.24
C THR A 58 4.68 -3.56 -4.92
N ILE A 59 4.43 -4.22 -3.79
CA ILE A 59 4.65 -3.70 -2.44
C ILE A 59 5.85 -4.40 -1.81
N GLY A 60 6.91 -3.62 -1.56
CA GLY A 60 8.08 -4.06 -0.82
C GLY A 60 7.88 -3.92 0.70
N VAL A 61 8.02 -5.01 1.45
CA VAL A 61 7.98 -5.02 2.92
C VAL A 61 9.36 -5.32 3.47
N LEU A 62 10.08 -4.28 3.89
CA LEU A 62 11.37 -4.41 4.55
C LEU A 62 11.18 -4.72 6.04
N GLY A 63 11.43 -5.97 6.44
CA GLY A 63 11.23 -6.43 7.81
C GLY A 63 9.87 -7.09 8.02
N TYR A 64 9.81 -8.40 7.86
CA TYR A 64 8.63 -9.24 8.06
C TYR A 64 8.42 -9.63 9.53
N GLY A 65 8.46 -8.63 10.41
CA GLY A 65 8.11 -8.77 11.82
C GLY A 65 6.59 -8.69 12.04
N ARG A 66 6.17 -8.46 13.28
CA ARG A 66 4.74 -8.42 13.66
C ARG A 66 3.92 -7.41 12.84
N ILE A 67 4.48 -6.24 12.56
CA ILE A 67 3.82 -5.19 11.75
C ILE A 67 3.91 -5.52 10.26
N GLY A 68 5.09 -5.91 9.77
CA GLY A 68 5.30 -6.26 8.36
C GLY A 68 4.35 -7.35 7.87
N VAL A 69 4.07 -8.36 8.70
CA VAL A 69 3.06 -9.40 8.42
C VAL A 69 1.67 -8.78 8.18
N GLN A 70 1.25 -7.85 9.04
CA GLN A 70 -0.08 -7.23 8.95
C GLN A 70 -0.25 -6.41 7.65
N VAL A 71 0.80 -5.71 7.25
CA VAL A 71 0.83 -4.93 6.01
C VAL A 71 0.82 -5.86 4.80
N ALA A 72 1.75 -6.82 4.75
CA ALA A 72 1.87 -7.77 3.65
C ALA A 72 0.57 -8.54 3.39
N GLN A 73 -0.06 -9.07 4.44
CA GLN A 73 -1.31 -9.83 4.31
C GLN A 73 -2.45 -8.98 3.76
N ARG A 74 -2.60 -7.74 4.24
CA ARG A 74 -3.65 -6.82 3.75
C ARG A 74 -3.40 -6.42 2.30
N MET A 75 -2.16 -6.11 1.93
CA MET A 75 -1.83 -5.72 0.56
C MET A 75 -1.98 -6.88 -0.42
N ALA A 76 -1.56 -8.09 -0.04
CA ALA A 76 -1.79 -9.30 -0.83
C ALA A 76 -3.28 -9.59 -1.00
N ALA A 77 -4.09 -9.43 0.05
CA ALA A 77 -5.54 -9.59 -0.01
C ALA A 77 -6.22 -8.53 -0.92
N LEU A 78 -5.60 -7.36 -1.09
CA LEU A 78 -6.03 -6.32 -2.03
C LEU A 78 -5.52 -6.55 -3.46
N GLY A 79 -4.85 -7.67 -3.72
CA GLY A 79 -4.38 -8.09 -5.04
C GLY A 79 -3.03 -7.51 -5.45
N ALA A 80 -2.32 -6.82 -4.56
CA ALA A 80 -0.97 -6.32 -4.85
C ALA A 80 0.05 -7.48 -4.90
N ASP A 81 1.11 -7.32 -5.69
CA ASP A 81 2.26 -8.23 -5.68
C ASP A 81 3.16 -7.90 -4.49
N VAL A 82 3.23 -8.78 -3.48
CA VAL A 82 3.97 -8.49 -2.24
C VAL A 82 5.31 -9.19 -2.20
N ILE A 83 6.38 -8.41 -2.05
CA ILE A 83 7.75 -8.89 -1.87
C ILE A 83 8.24 -8.47 -0.49
N ALA A 84 8.72 -9.42 0.33
CA ALA A 84 9.16 -9.12 1.69
C ALA A 84 10.59 -9.60 1.98
N THR A 85 11.19 -8.99 3.02
CA THR A 85 12.47 -9.41 3.60
C THR A 85 12.31 -9.68 5.09
N LYS A 86 13.11 -10.60 5.64
CA LYS A 86 13.34 -10.71 7.09
C LYS A 86 14.74 -11.18 7.37
N ARG A 87 15.22 -10.86 8.58
CA ARG A 87 16.46 -11.42 9.11
C ARG A 87 16.24 -12.89 9.45
N SER A 88 17.02 -13.74 8.81
CA SER A 88 17.06 -15.19 9.00
C SER A 88 15.77 -15.97 8.65
N GLY A 89 15.96 -17.23 8.26
CA GLY A 89 14.89 -18.14 7.82
C GLY A 89 13.94 -18.61 8.94
N PRO A 90 13.02 -19.54 8.63
CA PRO A 90 12.85 -20.21 7.35
C PRO A 90 12.15 -19.31 6.32
N PHE A 91 12.59 -19.37 5.06
CA PHE A 91 11.98 -18.67 3.91
C PHE A 91 11.04 -19.60 3.11
N ALA A 92 11.04 -20.90 3.40
CA ALA A 92 10.16 -21.86 2.76
C ALA A 92 9.24 -22.57 3.78
N PRO A 93 7.94 -22.76 3.49
CA PRO A 93 7.21 -22.19 2.34
C PRO A 93 6.95 -20.69 2.53
N ALA A 94 6.78 -19.96 1.41
CA ALA A 94 6.34 -18.58 1.47
C ALA A 94 4.87 -18.48 1.91
N PRO A 95 4.50 -17.49 2.73
CA PRO A 95 3.10 -17.19 3.02
C PRO A 95 2.28 -16.97 1.74
N PRO A 96 0.98 -17.32 1.71
CA PRO A 96 0.12 -17.07 0.56
C PRO A 96 0.12 -15.60 0.13
N GLY A 97 0.25 -15.36 -1.17
CA GLY A 97 0.25 -14.00 -1.75
C GLY A 97 1.52 -13.19 -1.46
N LEU A 98 2.59 -13.82 -0.98
CA LEU A 98 3.88 -13.19 -0.71
C LEU A 98 5.02 -13.96 -1.35
N ARG A 99 6.02 -13.23 -1.84
CA ARG A 99 7.30 -13.76 -2.28
C ARG A 99 8.43 -13.16 -1.45
N TRP A 100 9.43 -13.96 -1.11
CA TRP A 100 10.64 -13.41 -0.47
C TRP A 100 11.51 -12.71 -1.50
N LEU A 101 12.14 -11.61 -1.10
CA LEU A 101 13.11 -10.91 -1.96
C LEU A 101 14.28 -11.83 -2.33
N SER A 102 14.77 -12.61 -1.36
CA SER A 102 15.85 -13.58 -1.52
C SER A 102 15.73 -14.71 -0.48
N ASP A 103 16.30 -15.87 -0.82
CA ASP A 103 16.47 -17.02 0.06
C ASP A 103 17.62 -16.81 1.08
N ASN A 104 18.43 -15.75 0.91
CA ASN A 104 19.50 -15.34 1.82
C ASN A 104 19.51 -13.82 2.06
N ASN A 105 18.45 -13.30 2.69
CA ASN A 105 18.36 -11.86 3.00
C ASN A 105 19.46 -11.37 3.97
N ASP A 106 20.06 -12.25 4.75
CA ASP A 106 21.14 -11.89 5.68
C ASP A 106 22.42 -11.48 4.96
N GLU A 107 22.60 -11.89 3.70
CA GLU A 107 23.69 -11.43 2.82
C GLU A 107 23.37 -10.06 2.22
N LEU A 108 22.16 -9.90 1.65
CA LEU A 108 21.70 -8.63 1.08
C LEU A 108 21.75 -7.45 2.07
N LEU A 109 21.50 -7.73 3.35
CA LEU A 109 21.48 -6.71 4.41
C LEU A 109 22.86 -6.43 5.03
N ARG A 110 23.93 -7.14 4.63
CA ARG A 110 25.30 -6.89 5.11
C ARG A 110 26.06 -5.87 4.26
N GLU A 111 25.67 -5.70 3.00
CA GLU A 111 26.34 -4.81 2.04
C GLU A 111 25.73 -3.40 1.98
N ALA A 112 24.71 -3.13 2.80
CA ALA A 112 24.01 -1.85 2.91
C ALA A 112 24.41 -1.10 4.19
#